data_AF-A0A6A3Q009-F1
#
_entry.id   AF-A0A6A3Q009-F1
#
_cell.length_a   1.000
_cell.length_b   1.000
_cell.length_c   1.000
_cell.angle_alpha   90.00
_cell.angle_beta   90.00
_cell.angle_gamma   90.00
#
_symmetry.space_group_name_H-M   'P 1'
#
loop_
_entity.id
_entity.type
_entity.pdbx_description
1 polymer ?
#
loop_
_entity_poly.entity_id
_entity_poly.type
_entity_poly.pdbx_seq_one_letter_code
_entity_poly.pdbx_strand_id
1 'polypeptide(L)'
;MEAGKVDLMKKFGRLDIKRHDVFATAPDSTEFLRAYAFNENKSIQKKIHSGHLRKWQCVSTLCGWQVTLSKKRPTKGANTKLAFCPEGAWFVSDFELIHSPSCDAVRKCSSQMLMELPGLKSAMVKGLSTARARVAASVKTTDNINVDDRHALVYGAISRAKKMMEEEEDNYDKLPGFLQSFARENPGSTVSCQLDRRGRFYRVFLSFGSLIAGQDNWVPSLECDGTHMKHAQY
;
A
#
# COMPACT_ATOMS: atom_id res chain seq x y z
N MET A 1 -9.70 -7.31 -9.08
CA MET A 1 -9.93 -6.40 -7.93
C MET A 1 -10.65 -5.17 -8.47
N GLU A 2 -11.80 -4.81 -7.90
CA GLU A 2 -12.44 -3.53 -8.22
C GLU A 2 -11.59 -2.38 -7.66
N ALA A 3 -11.41 -1.33 -8.44
CA ALA A 3 -10.60 -0.19 -8.05
C ALA A 3 -11.20 0.50 -6.80
N GLY A 4 -10.34 0.90 -5.85
CA GLY A 4 -10.78 1.54 -4.61
C GLY A 4 -11.49 0.65 -3.59
N LYS A 5 -11.38 -0.68 -3.70
CA LYS A 5 -11.76 -1.64 -2.65
C LYS A 5 -10.53 -2.38 -2.11
N VAL A 6 -10.59 -2.76 -0.85
CA VAL A 6 -9.59 -3.60 -0.18
C VAL A 6 -9.89 -5.06 -0.52
N ASP A 7 -8.89 -5.82 -0.94
CA ASP A 7 -9.01 -7.27 -1.12
C ASP A 7 -9.04 -7.97 0.25
N LEU A 8 -10.26 -8.18 0.76
CA LEU A 8 -10.48 -8.73 2.11
C LEU A 8 -9.97 -10.18 2.22
N MET A 9 -10.14 -10.98 1.16
CA MET A 9 -9.69 -12.36 1.16
C MET A 9 -8.16 -12.42 1.21
N LYS A 10 -7.49 -11.65 0.36
CA LYS A 10 -6.02 -11.60 0.33
C LYS A 10 -5.43 -11.09 1.64
N LYS A 11 -6.06 -10.09 2.27
CA LYS A 11 -5.52 -9.42 3.46
C LYS A 11 -5.89 -10.11 4.79
N PHE A 12 -7.11 -10.61 4.90
CA PHE A 12 -7.66 -11.13 6.17
C PHE A 12 -8.10 -12.60 6.09
N GLY A 13 -7.97 -13.25 4.92
CA GLY A 13 -8.41 -14.62 4.69
C GLY A 13 -9.93 -14.80 4.79
N ARG A 14 -10.70 -13.72 4.68
CA ARG A 14 -12.16 -13.73 4.85
C ARG A 14 -12.83 -12.61 4.05
N LEU A 15 -14.04 -12.88 3.55
CA LEU A 15 -14.82 -11.94 2.74
C LEU A 15 -15.93 -11.27 3.55
N ASP A 16 -16.65 -12.06 4.35
CA ASP A 16 -17.84 -11.63 5.06
C ASP A 16 -17.64 -11.68 6.58
N ILE A 17 -18.59 -11.10 7.30
CA ILE A 17 -18.70 -11.21 8.76
C ILE A 17 -19.71 -12.31 9.07
N LYS A 18 -19.27 -13.35 9.77
CA LYS A 18 -20.12 -14.46 10.20
C LYS A 18 -20.14 -14.60 11.71
N ARG A 19 -21.19 -15.24 12.21
CA ARG A 19 -21.33 -15.52 13.63
C ARG A 19 -20.21 -16.47 14.02
N HIS A 20 -19.55 -16.19 15.15
CA HIS A 20 -18.41 -16.94 15.66
C HIS A 20 -17.11 -16.79 14.86
N ASP A 21 -17.02 -15.87 13.90
CA ASP A 21 -15.72 -15.52 13.30
C ASP A 21 -14.75 -15.08 14.39
N VAL A 22 -13.54 -15.66 14.34
CA VAL A 22 -12.50 -15.45 15.36
C VAL A 22 -11.44 -14.48 14.85
N PHE A 23 -10.98 -13.62 15.75
CA PHE A 23 -9.86 -12.72 15.59
C PHE A 23 -8.88 -12.95 16.73
N ALA A 24 -7.61 -13.16 16.40
CA ALA A 24 -6.56 -13.38 17.40
C ALA A 24 -6.46 -12.15 18.32
N THR A 25 -6.45 -10.96 17.73
CA THR A 25 -6.37 -9.72 18.48
C THR A 25 -7.48 -8.73 18.13
N ALA A 26 -7.64 -7.78 19.03
CA ALA A 26 -8.64 -6.73 18.92
C ALA A 26 -8.28 -5.65 17.87
N PRO A 27 -6.99 -5.35 17.61
CA PRO A 27 -6.55 -4.65 16.41
C PRO A 27 -6.92 -5.36 15.11
N ASP A 28 -6.72 -6.69 14.99
CA ASP A 28 -7.04 -7.43 13.75
C ASP A 28 -8.53 -7.28 13.38
N SER A 29 -9.40 -7.45 14.38
CA SER A 29 -10.84 -7.26 14.20
C SER A 29 -11.18 -5.81 13.82
N THR A 30 -10.43 -4.84 14.33
CA THR A 30 -10.62 -3.41 14.02
C THR A 30 -10.27 -3.12 12.57
N GLU A 31 -9.16 -3.68 12.08
CA GLU A 31 -8.70 -3.45 10.72
C GLU A 31 -9.63 -4.10 9.70
N PHE A 32 -10.03 -5.35 9.94
CA PHE A 32 -10.98 -6.06 9.09
C PHE A 32 -12.33 -5.35 9.00
N LEU A 33 -12.97 -5.02 10.14
CA LEU A 33 -14.30 -4.38 10.14
C LEU A 33 -14.29 -3.02 9.42
N ARG A 34 -13.20 -2.26 9.56
CA ARG A 34 -13.05 -0.99 8.82
C ARG A 34 -12.91 -1.23 7.32
N ALA A 35 -12.14 -2.23 6.91
CA ALA A 35 -11.98 -2.57 5.49
C ALA A 35 -13.28 -3.10 4.88
N TYR A 36 -14.02 -3.93 5.63
CA TYR A 36 -15.33 -4.41 5.24
C TYR A 36 -16.31 -3.25 4.99
N ALA A 37 -16.52 -2.38 5.98
CA ALA A 37 -17.40 -1.22 5.84
C ALA A 37 -16.94 -0.27 4.73
N PHE A 38 -15.63 -0.10 4.57
CA PHE A 38 -15.05 0.72 3.50
C PHE A 38 -15.43 0.21 2.11
N ASN A 39 -15.41 -1.12 1.90
CA ASN A 39 -15.81 -1.75 0.64
C ASN A 39 -17.31 -1.59 0.34
N GLU A 40 -18.14 -1.52 1.38
CA GLU A 40 -19.58 -1.21 1.27
C GLU A 40 -19.87 0.29 1.08
N ASN A 41 -18.82 1.11 0.92
CA ASN A 41 -18.90 2.57 0.82
C ASN A 41 -19.45 3.25 2.10
N LYS A 42 -19.30 2.60 3.26
CA LYS A 42 -19.80 3.08 4.56
C LYS A 42 -18.65 3.35 5.54
N SER A 43 -18.96 4.05 6.62
CA SER A 43 -18.04 4.26 7.73
C SER A 43 -18.65 3.82 9.06
N ILE A 44 -17.79 3.29 9.92
CA ILE A 44 -18.17 2.72 11.21
C ILE A 44 -17.32 3.33 12.33
N GLN A 45 -17.87 3.31 13.53
CA GLN A 45 -17.24 3.81 14.75
C GLN A 45 -17.40 2.83 15.90
N LYS A 46 -16.49 2.89 16.87
CA LYS A 46 -16.58 2.11 18.11
C LYS A 46 -17.60 2.79 19.03
N LYS A 47 -18.68 2.09 19.38
CA LYS A 47 -19.60 2.50 20.44
C LYS A 47 -19.08 2.08 21.82
N ILE A 48 -18.65 0.82 21.92
CA ILE A 48 -18.14 0.22 23.16
C ILE A 48 -16.76 -0.35 22.87
N HIS A 49 -15.80 -0.06 23.73
CA HIS A 49 -14.41 -0.49 23.57
C HIS A 49 -13.74 -0.92 24.89
N SER A 50 -14.53 -1.10 25.95
CA SER A 50 -14.04 -1.42 27.29
C SER A 50 -14.19 -2.93 27.62
N GLY A 51 -13.26 -3.42 28.45
CA GLY A 51 -13.29 -4.77 28.97
C GLY A 51 -13.26 -5.86 27.90
N HIS A 52 -14.22 -6.79 27.99
CA HIS A 52 -14.31 -7.99 27.14
C HIS A 52 -15.34 -7.85 26.01
N LEU A 53 -15.87 -6.66 25.77
CA LEU A 53 -16.91 -6.40 24.78
C LEU A 53 -16.48 -5.25 23.87
N ARG A 54 -16.63 -5.43 22.57
CA ARG A 54 -16.44 -4.37 21.59
C ARG A 54 -17.65 -4.29 20.69
N LYS A 55 -18.24 -3.11 20.60
CA LYS A 55 -19.38 -2.86 19.72
C LYS A 55 -19.03 -1.80 18.70
N TRP A 56 -19.14 -2.18 17.44
CA TRP A 56 -19.04 -1.31 16.28
C TRP A 56 -20.42 -1.00 15.76
N GLN A 57 -20.61 0.22 15.29
CA GLN A 57 -21.85 0.65 14.66
C GLN A 57 -21.54 1.56 13.47
N CYS A 58 -22.50 1.71 12.56
CA CYS A 58 -22.44 2.75 11.54
C CYS A 58 -22.25 4.13 12.17
N VAL A 59 -21.58 5.04 11.47
CA VAL A 59 -21.48 6.45 11.90
C VAL A 59 -22.83 7.17 11.76
N SER A 60 -23.65 6.76 10.79
CA SER A 60 -25.01 7.29 10.60
C SER A 60 -25.91 6.92 11.77
N THR A 61 -26.62 7.89 12.32
CA THR A 61 -27.64 7.66 13.36
C THR A 61 -28.93 7.05 12.80
N LEU A 62 -29.11 7.07 11.48
CA LEU A 62 -30.27 6.51 10.77
C LEU A 62 -30.08 5.04 10.38
N CYS A 63 -29.02 4.40 10.88
CA CYS A 63 -28.59 3.08 10.45
C CYS A 63 -28.44 2.12 11.64
N GLY A 64 -29.08 0.95 11.55
CA GLY A 64 -29.01 -0.11 12.56
C GLY A 64 -27.78 -1.01 12.46
N TRP A 65 -26.93 -0.84 11.44
CA TRP A 65 -25.76 -1.69 11.23
C TRP A 65 -24.86 -1.69 12.46
N GLN A 66 -24.53 -2.88 12.96
CA GLN A 66 -23.69 -3.09 14.12
C GLN A 66 -22.98 -4.44 14.10
N VAL A 67 -21.82 -4.50 14.75
CA VAL A 67 -21.11 -5.76 15.00
C VAL A 67 -20.62 -5.75 16.44
N THR A 68 -20.93 -6.83 17.15
CA THR A 68 -20.52 -7.03 18.53
C THR A 68 -19.52 -8.18 18.61
N LEU A 69 -18.36 -7.87 19.17
CA LEU A 69 -17.28 -8.81 19.43
C LEU A 69 -17.17 -9.05 20.94
N SER A 70 -17.03 -10.31 21.32
CA SER A 70 -16.80 -10.74 22.69
C SER A 70 -15.43 -11.40 22.81
N LYS A 71 -14.72 -11.13 23.91
CA LYS A 71 -13.44 -11.81 24.21
C LYS A 71 -13.71 -13.13 24.93
N LYS A 72 -13.15 -14.24 24.45
CA LYS A 72 -13.22 -15.50 25.19
C LYS A 72 -12.43 -15.39 26.48
N ARG A 73 -13.09 -15.72 27.58
CA ARG A 73 -12.49 -15.78 28.91
C ARG A 73 -11.80 -17.13 29.11
N PRO A 74 -10.76 -17.19 29.94
CA PRO A 74 -10.21 -18.46 30.39
C PRO A 74 -11.29 -19.30 31.05
N THR A 75 -11.42 -20.55 30.66
CA THR A 75 -12.43 -21.48 31.21
C THR A 75 -11.77 -22.78 31.62
N LYS A 76 -12.00 -23.23 32.85
CA LYS A 76 -11.39 -24.45 33.40
C LYS A 76 -11.85 -25.77 32.74
N GLY A 77 -12.88 -25.75 31.88
CA GLY A 77 -13.46 -26.94 31.26
C GLY A 77 -13.24 -27.02 29.76
N ALA A 78 -12.86 -28.20 29.26
CA ALA A 78 -12.54 -28.43 27.84
C ALA A 78 -13.77 -28.40 26.91
N ASN A 79 -14.97 -28.71 27.41
CA ASN A 79 -16.20 -28.84 26.61
C ASN A 79 -17.18 -27.68 26.84
N THR A 80 -16.78 -26.47 26.46
CA THR A 80 -17.68 -25.29 26.50
C THR A 80 -18.21 -24.96 25.10
N LYS A 81 -19.35 -24.26 25.03
CA LYS A 81 -19.93 -23.73 23.76
C LYS A 81 -18.97 -22.83 22.97
N LEU A 82 -17.85 -22.42 23.56
CA LEU A 82 -16.81 -21.58 22.98
C LEU A 82 -15.51 -22.36 22.71
N ALA A 83 -15.55 -23.69 22.62
CA ALA A 83 -14.38 -24.52 22.30
C ALA A 83 -13.70 -24.12 20.97
N PHE A 84 -14.48 -23.58 20.01
CA PHE A 84 -13.98 -23.09 18.72
C PHE A 84 -13.05 -21.86 18.82
N CYS A 85 -13.14 -21.08 19.89
CA CYS A 85 -12.41 -19.83 20.04
C CYS A 85 -11.22 -20.05 20.98
N PRO A 86 -9.99 -19.63 20.66
CA PRO A 86 -8.86 -19.68 21.60
C PRO A 86 -9.08 -18.77 22.80
N GLU A 87 -8.49 -19.11 23.95
CA GLU A 87 -8.55 -18.23 25.12
C GLU A 87 -7.89 -16.88 24.81
N GLY A 88 -8.52 -15.79 25.24
CA GLY A 88 -8.03 -14.45 24.99
C GLY A 88 -8.32 -13.90 23.58
N ALA A 89 -8.78 -14.73 22.64
CA ALA A 89 -9.20 -14.30 21.32
C ALA A 89 -10.58 -13.60 21.35
N TRP A 90 -10.88 -12.87 20.27
CA TRP A 90 -12.15 -12.19 20.06
C TRP A 90 -13.00 -12.96 19.07
N PHE A 91 -14.31 -12.99 19.25
CA PHE A 91 -15.21 -13.59 18.28
C PHE A 91 -16.46 -12.75 18.08
N VAL A 92 -17.07 -12.85 16.89
CA VAL A 92 -18.35 -12.22 16.58
C VAL A 92 -19.46 -12.91 17.36
N SER A 93 -20.03 -12.21 18.34
CA SER A 93 -21.12 -12.72 19.17
C SER A 93 -22.51 -12.36 18.65
N ASP A 94 -22.63 -11.21 17.98
CA ASP A 94 -23.88 -10.67 17.45
C ASP A 94 -23.59 -9.64 16.35
N PHE A 95 -24.49 -9.49 15.38
CA PHE A 95 -24.38 -8.49 14.31
C PHE A 95 -25.72 -8.17 13.63
N GLU A 96 -25.79 -6.97 13.05
CA GLU A 96 -26.75 -6.56 12.02
C GLU A 96 -25.92 -5.95 10.89
N LEU A 97 -25.93 -6.58 9.70
CA LEU A 97 -25.08 -6.18 8.58
C LEU A 97 -25.84 -5.41 7.50
N ILE A 98 -27.16 -5.30 7.62
CA ILE A 98 -27.96 -4.56 6.66
C ILE A 98 -27.92 -3.08 7.02
N HIS A 99 -27.29 -2.30 6.15
CA HIS A 99 -27.40 -0.85 6.23
C HIS A 99 -28.83 -0.40 5.89
N SER A 100 -29.39 0.48 6.73
CA SER A 100 -30.66 1.16 6.44
C SER A 100 -30.65 1.82 5.06
N PRO A 101 -31.76 1.80 4.30
CA PRO A 101 -31.90 2.56 3.06
C PRO A 101 -31.64 4.06 3.23
N SER A 102 -31.90 4.60 4.42
CA SER A 102 -31.65 6.01 4.78
C SER A 102 -30.24 6.27 5.32
N CYS A 103 -29.31 5.31 5.20
CA CYS A 103 -27.95 5.44 5.73
C CYS A 103 -27.11 6.44 4.94
N ASP A 104 -26.89 7.61 5.53
CA ASP A 104 -26.07 8.71 5.01
C ASP A 104 -24.57 8.60 5.31
N ALA A 105 -24.13 7.53 5.99
CA ALA A 105 -22.70 7.31 6.21
C ALA A 105 -21.96 7.08 4.89
N VAL A 106 -20.86 7.80 4.72
CA VAL A 106 -19.94 7.67 3.59
C VAL A 106 -18.62 7.09 4.08
N ARG A 107 -17.95 6.28 3.24
CA ARG A 107 -16.63 5.72 3.54
C ARG A 107 -15.63 6.79 3.94
N LYS A 108 -14.77 6.46 4.91
CA LYS A 108 -13.64 7.28 5.31
C LYS A 108 -12.35 6.49 5.14
N CYS A 109 -11.49 6.95 4.22
CA CYS A 109 -10.18 6.35 4.01
C CYS A 109 -9.26 6.60 5.22
N SER A 110 -8.67 5.56 5.80
CA SER A 110 -7.66 5.73 6.85
C SER A 110 -6.28 6.02 6.27
N SER A 111 -5.31 6.47 7.07
CA SER A 111 -3.95 6.71 6.58
C SER A 111 -3.32 5.42 6.06
N GLN A 112 -3.53 4.30 6.77
CA GLN A 112 -3.02 3.00 6.38
C GLN A 112 -3.67 2.49 5.09
N MET A 113 -4.99 2.65 4.95
CA MET A 113 -5.69 2.32 3.69
C MET A 113 -5.18 3.16 2.53
N LEU A 114 -5.00 4.48 2.73
CA LEU A 114 -4.52 5.38 1.70
C LEU A 114 -3.15 4.94 1.14
N MET A 115 -2.24 4.45 2.00
CA MET A 115 -0.93 3.91 1.61
C MET A 115 -1.03 2.65 0.73
N GLU A 116 -2.13 1.90 0.84
CA GLU A 116 -2.32 0.67 0.07
C GLU A 116 -2.94 0.92 -1.31
N LEU A 117 -3.57 2.09 -1.51
CA LEU A 117 -4.33 2.41 -2.71
C LEU A 117 -3.44 2.55 -3.96
N PRO A 118 -3.85 1.94 -5.08
CA PRO A 118 -3.21 2.12 -6.38
C PRO A 118 -2.94 3.58 -6.77
N GLY A 119 -3.91 4.48 -6.59
CA GLY A 119 -3.78 5.88 -6.98
C GLY A 119 -2.75 6.65 -6.15
N LEU A 120 -2.54 6.28 -4.88
CA LEU A 120 -1.43 6.84 -4.11
C LEU A 120 -0.10 6.27 -4.62
N LYS A 121 0.00 4.94 -4.76
CA LYS A 121 1.24 4.26 -5.20
C LYS A 121 1.70 4.75 -6.56
N SER A 122 0.78 4.93 -7.52
CA SER A 122 1.09 5.46 -8.85
C SER A 122 1.50 6.93 -8.85
N ALA A 123 1.08 7.71 -7.85
CA ALA A 123 1.47 9.10 -7.71
C ALA A 123 2.85 9.28 -7.04
N MET A 124 3.34 8.25 -6.33
CA MET A 124 4.61 8.24 -5.61
C MET A 124 5.74 7.66 -6.45
N VAL A 125 6.07 8.33 -7.56
CA VAL A 125 7.12 7.91 -8.51
C VAL A 125 8.35 8.79 -8.34
N LYS A 126 9.54 8.18 -8.25
CA LYS A 126 10.83 8.88 -8.12
C LYS A 126 11.04 9.83 -9.32
N GLY A 127 11.52 11.05 -9.07
CA GLY A 127 11.73 12.07 -10.10
C GLY A 127 10.47 12.82 -10.56
N LEU A 128 9.28 12.44 -10.08
CA LEU A 128 8.02 13.12 -10.40
C LEU A 128 7.49 13.94 -9.21
N SER A 129 6.74 15.00 -9.49
CA SER A 129 6.12 15.83 -8.45
C SER A 129 5.17 15.02 -7.57
N THR A 130 5.38 15.04 -6.25
CA THR A 130 4.49 14.44 -5.25
C THR A 130 3.55 15.47 -4.64
N ALA A 131 3.15 16.50 -5.39
CA ALA A 131 2.29 17.56 -4.90
C ALA A 131 0.93 17.01 -4.43
N ARG A 132 0.41 17.52 -3.32
CA ARG A 132 -0.87 17.08 -2.72
C ARG A 132 -2.02 17.02 -3.73
N ALA A 133 -2.16 18.07 -4.55
CA ALA A 133 -3.23 18.15 -5.55
C ALA A 133 -3.17 17.02 -6.58
N ARG A 134 -1.97 16.69 -7.06
CA ARG A 134 -1.75 15.57 -7.98
C ARG A 134 -2.06 14.23 -7.31
N VAL A 135 -1.56 14.03 -6.09
CA VAL A 135 -1.79 12.79 -5.33
C VAL A 135 -3.29 12.60 -5.06
N ALA A 136 -3.99 13.65 -4.65
CA ALA A 136 -5.44 13.62 -4.45
C ALA A 136 -6.20 13.32 -5.75
N ALA A 137 -5.82 13.96 -6.87
CA ALA A 137 -6.41 13.69 -8.18
C ALA A 137 -6.19 12.23 -8.60
N SER A 138 -4.98 11.68 -8.41
CA SER A 138 -4.68 10.29 -8.72
C SER A 138 -5.53 9.31 -7.91
N VAL A 139 -5.63 9.50 -6.59
CA VAL A 139 -6.50 8.69 -5.72
C VAL A 139 -7.98 8.81 -6.11
N LYS A 140 -8.43 10.00 -6.50
CA LYS A 140 -9.81 10.24 -6.94
C LYS A 140 -10.11 9.55 -8.27
N THR A 141 -9.23 9.65 -9.25
CA THR A 141 -9.42 9.06 -10.58
C THR A 141 -9.23 7.54 -10.56
N THR A 142 -8.19 7.05 -9.89
CA THR A 142 -7.85 5.63 -9.89
C THR A 142 -8.71 4.84 -8.92
N ASP A 143 -9.02 5.37 -7.72
CA ASP A 143 -9.69 4.61 -6.66
C ASP A 143 -11.12 5.11 -6.36
N ASN A 144 -11.59 6.14 -7.07
CA ASN A 144 -12.88 6.79 -6.85
C ASN A 144 -13.04 7.33 -5.40
N ILE A 145 -11.94 7.67 -4.73
CA ILE A 145 -11.96 8.14 -3.32
C ILE A 145 -11.64 9.62 -3.29
N ASN A 146 -12.57 10.42 -2.78
CA ASN A 146 -12.34 11.83 -2.54
C ASN A 146 -11.55 12.05 -1.23
N VAL A 147 -10.36 12.64 -1.35
CA VAL A 147 -9.51 13.07 -0.23
C VAL A 147 -9.18 14.56 -0.28
N ASP A 148 -9.88 15.33 -1.12
CA ASP A 148 -9.58 16.74 -1.43
C ASP A 148 -9.55 17.58 -0.14
N ASP A 149 -10.54 17.39 0.75
CA ASP A 149 -10.66 18.14 2.02
C ASP A 149 -9.82 17.55 3.18
N ARG A 150 -9.05 16.48 2.92
CA ARG A 150 -8.34 15.72 3.96
C ARG A 150 -6.85 15.99 3.95
N HIS A 151 -6.47 17.26 3.97
CA HIS A 151 -5.08 17.73 3.79
C HIS A 151 -4.08 17.01 4.68
N ALA A 152 -4.31 16.97 6.00
CA ALA A 152 -3.40 16.34 6.95
C ALA A 152 -3.19 14.84 6.67
N LEU A 153 -4.24 14.14 6.22
CA LEU A 153 -4.15 12.73 5.85
C LEU A 153 -3.23 12.55 4.64
N VAL A 154 -3.45 13.36 3.59
CA VAL A 154 -2.70 13.26 2.33
C VAL A 154 -1.24 13.64 2.54
N TYR A 155 -0.95 14.72 3.27
CA TYR A 155 0.43 15.09 3.62
C TYR A 155 1.13 14.02 4.45
N GLY A 156 0.44 13.45 5.45
CA GLY A 156 0.99 12.35 6.24
C GLY A 156 1.30 11.11 5.42
N ALA A 157 0.44 10.77 4.45
CA ALA A 157 0.68 9.65 3.53
C ALA A 157 1.86 9.93 2.58
N ILE A 158 1.93 11.12 1.99
CA ILE A 158 3.06 11.52 1.12
C ILE A 158 4.38 11.45 1.90
N SER A 159 4.43 12.01 3.11
CA SER A 159 5.64 12.00 3.94
C SER A 159 6.10 10.58 4.27
N ARG A 160 5.17 9.69 4.64
CA ARG A 160 5.49 8.28 4.89
C ARG A 160 5.97 7.56 3.63
N ALA A 161 5.29 7.77 2.51
CA ALA A 161 5.65 7.14 1.24
C ALA A 161 7.05 7.60 0.78
N LYS A 162 7.37 8.89 0.91
CA LYS A 162 8.73 9.39 0.62
C LYS A 162 9.79 8.70 1.46
N LYS A 163 9.56 8.57 2.76
CA LYS A 163 10.51 7.88 3.65
C LYS A 163 10.76 6.44 3.21
N MET A 164 9.70 5.72 2.81
CA MET A 164 9.84 4.36 2.28
C MET A 164 10.61 4.30 0.94
N MET A 165 10.50 5.33 0.10
CA MET A 165 11.26 5.45 -1.16
C MET A 165 12.72 5.85 -0.94
N GLU A 166 13.04 6.57 0.14
CA GLU A 166 14.41 6.90 0.54
C GLU A 166 15.17 5.68 1.08
N GLU A 167 14.44 4.71 1.65
CA GLU A 167 14.99 3.45 2.17
C GLU A 167 15.24 2.39 1.07
N GLU A 168 14.71 2.57 -0.15
CA GLU A 168 15.10 1.79 -1.33
C GLU A 168 16.45 2.32 -1.85
N GLU A 169 17.54 1.80 -1.30
CA GLU A 169 18.89 1.97 -1.84
C GLU A 169 18.88 1.58 -3.33
N ASP A 170 19.43 2.41 -4.22
CA ASP A 170 19.43 2.16 -5.67
C ASP A 170 20.07 0.79 -5.96
N ASN A 171 19.23 -0.23 -6.18
CA ASN A 171 19.65 -1.60 -6.39
C ASN A 171 19.88 -1.84 -7.89
N TYR A 172 21.15 -2.05 -8.26
CA TYR A 172 21.60 -2.32 -9.62
C TYR A 172 21.80 -3.82 -9.94
N ASP A 173 21.31 -4.73 -9.10
CA ASP A 173 21.50 -6.20 -9.23
C ASP A 173 21.01 -6.75 -10.59
N LYS A 174 20.04 -6.09 -11.22
CA LYS A 174 19.47 -6.48 -12.51
C LYS A 174 20.24 -5.92 -13.72
N LEU A 175 21.10 -4.92 -13.52
CA LEU A 175 21.83 -4.24 -14.59
C LEU A 175 22.74 -5.21 -15.36
N PRO A 176 23.49 -6.14 -14.72
CA PRO A 176 24.31 -7.11 -15.46
C PRO A 176 23.48 -8.00 -16.39
N GLY A 177 22.33 -8.50 -15.93
CA GLY A 177 21.45 -9.35 -16.74
C GLY A 177 20.81 -8.60 -17.91
N PHE A 178 20.43 -7.34 -17.69
CA PHE A 178 19.95 -6.46 -18.76
C PHE A 178 21.02 -6.25 -19.85
N LEU A 179 22.25 -5.91 -19.47
CA LEU A 179 23.34 -5.64 -20.42
C LEU A 179 23.72 -6.87 -21.24
N GLN A 180 23.70 -8.06 -20.63
CA GLN A 180 23.90 -9.31 -21.36
C GLN A 180 22.80 -9.55 -22.40
N SER A 181 21.55 -9.29 -22.03
CA SER A 181 20.42 -9.44 -22.95
C SER A 181 20.48 -8.42 -24.08
N PHE A 182 20.83 -7.17 -23.76
CA PHE A 182 21.05 -6.10 -24.73
C PHE A 182 22.12 -6.47 -25.76
N ALA A 183 23.29 -6.96 -25.33
CA ALA A 183 24.37 -7.34 -26.23
C ALA A 183 23.99 -8.52 -27.14
N ARG A 184 23.21 -9.47 -26.61
CA ARG A 184 22.69 -10.60 -27.39
C ARG A 184 21.69 -10.15 -28.45
N GLU A 185 20.82 -9.19 -28.12
CA GLU A 185 19.76 -8.71 -29.02
C GLU A 185 20.24 -7.67 -30.04
N ASN A 186 21.39 -7.03 -29.80
CA ASN A 186 21.94 -5.99 -30.67
C ASN A 186 23.36 -6.34 -31.14
N PRO A 187 23.53 -7.27 -32.10
CA PRO A 187 24.83 -7.63 -32.64
C PRO A 187 25.65 -6.42 -33.09
N GLY A 188 26.94 -6.41 -32.79
CA GLY A 188 27.85 -5.29 -33.03
C GLY A 188 27.88 -4.24 -31.92
N SER A 189 26.95 -4.29 -30.96
CA SER A 189 26.99 -3.41 -29.78
C SER A 189 28.02 -3.88 -28.76
N THR A 190 28.64 -2.95 -28.05
CA THR A 190 29.62 -3.22 -26.99
C THR A 190 29.04 -2.85 -25.64
N VAL A 191 29.10 -3.78 -24.68
CA VAL A 191 28.75 -3.53 -23.27
C VAL A 191 29.87 -3.97 -22.35
N SER A 192 30.08 -3.23 -21.26
CA SER A 192 30.98 -3.61 -20.18
C SER A 192 30.39 -3.17 -18.85
N CYS A 193 30.16 -4.12 -17.94
CA CYS A 193 29.68 -3.84 -16.59
C CYS A 193 30.76 -4.22 -15.60
N GLN A 194 31.22 -3.24 -14.81
CA GLN A 194 32.21 -3.46 -13.76
C GLN A 194 31.54 -3.42 -12.40
N LEU A 195 31.88 -4.41 -11.58
CA LEU A 195 31.48 -4.50 -10.18
C LEU A 195 32.67 -4.15 -9.29
N ASP A 196 32.40 -3.62 -8.08
CA ASP A 196 33.42 -3.39 -7.07
C ASP A 196 33.87 -4.71 -6.40
N ARG A 197 34.84 -4.62 -5.48
CA ARG A 197 35.36 -5.79 -4.74
C ARG A 197 34.32 -6.49 -3.85
N ARG A 198 33.16 -5.89 -3.64
CA ARG A 198 32.04 -6.41 -2.84
C ARG A 198 30.88 -6.89 -3.72
N GLY A 199 31.06 -6.92 -5.04
CA GLY A 199 30.04 -7.35 -5.99
C GLY A 199 28.95 -6.31 -6.28
N ARG A 200 29.13 -5.06 -5.87
CA ARG A 200 28.17 -3.97 -6.12
C ARG A 200 28.49 -3.29 -7.45
N PHE A 201 27.49 -2.68 -8.07
CA PHE A 201 27.69 -1.89 -9.28
C PHE A 201 28.76 -0.80 -9.09
N TYR A 202 29.71 -0.72 -10.02
CA TYR A 202 30.75 0.30 -10.04
C TYR A 202 30.61 1.24 -11.23
N ARG A 203 30.57 0.70 -12.46
CA ARG A 203 30.33 1.47 -13.69
C ARG A 203 29.87 0.58 -14.83
N VAL A 204 29.23 1.18 -15.82
CA VAL A 204 28.86 0.53 -17.07
C VAL A 204 29.29 1.37 -18.27
N PHE A 205 29.69 0.70 -19.34
CA PHE A 205 29.81 1.24 -20.68
C PHE A 205 28.85 0.50 -21.61
N LEU A 206 28.14 1.23 -22.46
CA LEU A 206 27.25 0.68 -23.47
C LEU A 206 27.34 1.55 -24.73
N SER A 207 27.53 0.91 -25.89
CA SER A 207 27.52 1.55 -27.19
C SER A 207 26.82 0.65 -28.21
N PHE A 208 25.93 1.23 -29.01
CA PHE A 208 25.19 0.50 -30.05
C PHE A 208 26.09 0.21 -31.25
N GLY A 209 25.95 -0.96 -31.86
CA GLY A 209 26.74 -1.33 -33.05
C GLY A 209 26.56 -0.39 -34.23
N SER A 210 25.35 0.12 -34.44
CA SER A 210 25.06 1.12 -35.47
C SER A 210 25.80 2.43 -35.25
N LEU A 211 25.99 2.80 -33.98
CA LEU A 211 26.73 3.99 -33.58
C LEU A 211 28.25 3.79 -33.79
N ILE A 212 28.78 2.63 -33.40
CA ILE A 212 30.19 2.26 -33.63
C ILE A 212 30.50 2.24 -35.13
N ALA A 213 29.61 1.69 -35.96
CA ALA A 213 29.78 1.65 -37.41
C ALA A 213 29.78 3.04 -38.08
N GLY A 214 29.19 4.05 -37.42
CA GLY A 214 29.15 5.43 -37.90
C GLY A 214 30.22 6.36 -37.32
N GLN A 215 31.14 5.82 -36.50
CA GLN A 215 32.11 6.60 -35.71
C GLN A 215 32.99 7.53 -36.55
N ASP A 216 33.28 7.17 -37.81
CA ASP A 216 34.10 7.98 -38.71
C ASP A 216 33.51 9.38 -38.98
N ASN A 217 32.21 9.56 -38.74
CA ASN A 217 31.49 10.83 -38.93
C ASN A 217 31.24 11.59 -37.62
N TRP A 218 31.82 11.15 -36.50
CA TRP A 218 31.53 11.72 -35.20
C TRP A 218 32.50 12.84 -34.84
N VAL A 219 31.95 13.95 -34.34
CA VAL A 219 32.72 15.04 -33.74
C VAL A 219 32.64 14.86 -32.22
N PRO A 220 33.77 14.86 -31.49
CA PRO A 220 33.74 14.76 -30.03
C PRO A 220 32.99 15.95 -29.43
N SER A 221 31.86 15.69 -28.77
CA SER A 221 31.24 16.64 -27.85
C SER A 221 31.62 16.26 -26.42
N LEU A 222 32.27 17.19 -25.73
CA LEU A 222 32.56 17.06 -24.30
C LEU A 222 31.42 17.74 -23.55
N GLU A 223 30.42 16.97 -23.14
CA GLU A 223 29.36 17.46 -22.27
C GLU A 223 29.61 17.00 -20.83
N CYS A 224 29.51 17.95 -19.91
CA CYS A 224 29.61 17.71 -18.47
C CYS A 224 28.22 17.88 -17.86
N ASP A 225 27.61 16.77 -17.39
CA ASP A 225 26.37 16.82 -16.62
C ASP A 225 26.68 17.16 -15.16
N GLY A 226 26.44 18.42 -14.80
CA GLY A 226 26.71 18.97 -13.47
C GLY A 226 25.80 18.44 -12.35
N THR A 227 24.78 17.62 -12.66
CA THR A 227 23.76 17.20 -11.68
C THR A 227 24.33 16.32 -10.55
N HIS A 228 25.54 15.77 -10.73
CA HIS A 228 26.23 14.93 -9.74
C HIS A 228 27.59 15.48 -9.26
N MET A 229 28.02 16.68 -9.67
CA MET A 229 29.27 17.27 -9.18
C MET A 229 29.07 17.89 -7.78
N LYS A 230 29.37 17.14 -6.72
CA LYS A 230 29.16 17.56 -5.32
C LYS A 230 30.34 18.31 -4.67
N HIS A 231 31.32 18.79 -5.44
CA HIS A 231 32.48 19.50 -4.89
C HIS A 231 32.72 20.87 -5.54
N ALA A 232 32.90 21.89 -4.70
CA ALA A 232 33.02 23.30 -5.05
C ALA A 232 34.42 23.72 -5.57
N GLN A 233 35.23 22.77 -6.05
CA GLN A 233 36.56 23.05 -6.62
C GLN A 233 36.72 22.51 -8.05
N TYR A 234 35.68 22.70 -8.85
CA TYR A 234 35.74 22.71 -10.31
C TYR A 234 34.95 23.91 -10.80
#